data_AF-A0AAN9TEU6-F1
#
_entry.id   AF-A0AAN9TEU6-F1
#
_cell.length_a   1.000
_cell.length_b   1.000
_cell.length_c   1.000
_cell.angle_alpha   90.00
_cell.angle_beta   90.00
_cell.angle_gamma   90.00
#
_symmetry.space_group_name_H-M   'P 1'
#
loop_
_entity.id
_entity.type
_entity.pdbx_description
1 polymer ?
#
loop_
_entity_poly.entity_id
_entity_poly.type
_entity_poly.pdbx_seq_one_letter_code
_entity_poly.pdbx_strand_id
1 'polypeptide(L)'
;MATKRVVKATVDWTELAKRVPTHQKSNLLAFKSKSDAYSRKVSVYPEEPPKIDWSYYKANAANKAVVEQLEKQYNSLKIPYPSDGGAVSKIEQEEKLFAEQLKVFVAASNERIQQFETELVAIKNTKPYDQMTEEEWAFAHPEWALDCLNNPSFAPHTPEAQLDAEDLAFYRGNGFIVYPGPDKFLEKRK
;
A
#
# COMPACT_ATOMS: atom_id res chain seq x y z
N MET A 1 -20.68 -26.32 22.63
CA MET A 1 -20.60 -25.80 21.24
C MET A 1 -19.16 -25.95 20.75
N ALA A 2 -18.77 -27.16 20.37
CA ALA A 2 -17.48 -27.45 19.74
C ALA A 2 -17.59 -27.22 18.21
N THR A 3 -18.01 -26.02 17.82
CA THR A 3 -18.42 -25.73 16.45
C THR A 3 -17.79 -24.45 15.97
N LYS A 4 -16.56 -24.60 15.47
CA LYS A 4 -15.99 -23.93 14.28
C LYS A 4 -14.51 -24.29 14.26
N ARG A 5 -14.15 -25.42 13.67
CA ARG A 5 -12.78 -25.96 13.59
C ARG A 5 -11.87 -25.14 12.65
N VAL A 6 -11.99 -23.81 12.67
CA VAL A 6 -11.59 -22.89 11.59
C VAL A 6 -12.50 -23.11 10.39
N VAL A 7 -13.43 -22.19 10.16
CA VAL A 7 -14.11 -22.09 8.87
C VAL A 7 -12.98 -21.99 7.85
N LYS A 8 -12.85 -22.99 6.98
CA LYS A 8 -11.95 -22.97 5.83
C LYS A 8 -12.43 -21.82 4.94
N ALA A 9 -12.07 -20.59 5.31
CA ALA A 9 -12.35 -19.43 4.49
C ALA A 9 -11.64 -19.73 3.18
N THR A 10 -12.42 -19.97 2.13
CA THR A 10 -11.93 -20.15 0.78
C THR A 10 -11.40 -18.80 0.33
N VAL A 11 -10.21 -18.46 0.80
CA VAL A 11 -9.48 -17.28 0.34
C VAL A 11 -9.09 -17.56 -1.09
N ASP A 12 -9.61 -16.77 -2.02
CA ASP A 12 -9.18 -16.81 -3.41
C ASP A 12 -7.80 -16.15 -3.53
N TRP A 13 -6.77 -16.98 -3.38
CA TRP A 13 -5.38 -16.55 -3.51
C TRP A 13 -5.03 -16.06 -4.91
N THR A 14 -5.79 -16.46 -5.94
CA THR A 14 -5.52 -16.04 -7.33
C THR A 14 -5.98 -14.62 -7.57
N GLU A 15 -7.18 -14.26 -7.11
CA GLU A 15 -7.70 -12.90 -7.18
C GLU A 15 -6.89 -11.94 -6.30
N LEU A 16 -6.48 -12.39 -5.10
CA LEU A 16 -5.64 -11.58 -4.24
C LEU A 16 -4.27 -11.30 -4.88
N ALA A 17 -3.67 -12.28 -5.55
CA ALA A 17 -2.38 -12.11 -6.23
C ALA A 17 -2.45 -11.12 -7.41
N LYS A 18 -3.60 -10.97 -8.07
CA LYS A 18 -3.80 -9.98 -9.14
C LYS A 18 -3.81 -8.53 -8.64
N ARG A 19 -4.30 -8.30 -7.42
CA ARG A 19 -4.46 -6.96 -6.83
C ARG A 19 -3.20 -6.44 -6.14
N VAL A 20 -2.26 -7.33 -5.82
CA VAL A 20 -1.07 -7.00 -5.02
C VAL A 20 0.02 -6.38 -5.91
N PRO A 21 0.53 -5.18 -5.59
CA PRO A 21 1.65 -4.57 -6.30
C PRO A 21 2.91 -5.46 -6.27
N THR A 22 3.75 -5.36 -7.31
CA THR A 22 4.95 -6.20 -7.47
C THR A 22 5.87 -6.20 -6.25
N HIS A 23 6.04 -5.05 -5.59
CA HIS A 23 6.89 -4.91 -4.40
C HIS A 23 6.35 -5.62 -3.14
N GLN A 24 5.06 -5.96 -3.09
CA GLN A 24 4.41 -6.61 -1.95
C GLN A 24 4.19 -8.12 -2.15
N LYS A 25 4.55 -8.66 -3.32
CA LYS A 25 4.35 -10.09 -3.64
C LYS A 25 5.11 -11.02 -2.68
N SER A 26 6.28 -10.62 -2.21
CA SER A 26 7.05 -11.38 -1.21
C SER A 26 6.29 -11.53 0.11
N ASN A 27 5.68 -10.46 0.59
CA ASN A 27 4.88 -10.44 1.81
C ASN A 27 3.64 -11.33 1.68
N LEU A 28 2.97 -11.28 0.52
CA LEU A 28 1.83 -12.15 0.21
C LEU A 28 2.22 -13.63 0.26
N LEU A 29 3.35 -14.01 -0.35
CA LEU A 29 3.83 -15.39 -0.35
C LEU A 29 4.16 -15.87 1.07
N ALA A 30 4.80 -15.02 1.88
CA ALA A 30 5.08 -15.33 3.27
C ALA A 30 3.79 -15.50 4.09
N PHE A 31 2.79 -14.65 3.89
CA PHE A 31 1.48 -14.75 4.54
C PHE A 31 0.74 -16.04 4.14
N LYS A 32 0.69 -16.35 2.84
CA LYS A 32 0.11 -17.58 2.32
C LYS A 32 0.80 -18.81 2.91
N SER A 33 2.13 -18.85 2.93
CA SER A 33 2.88 -19.96 3.50
C SER A 33 2.55 -20.20 4.98
N LYS A 34 2.38 -19.13 5.78
CA LYS A 34 1.96 -19.25 7.18
C LYS A 34 0.54 -19.78 7.30
N SER A 35 -0.39 -19.25 6.52
CA SER A 35 -1.80 -19.69 6.50
C SER A 35 -1.94 -21.17 6.12
N ASP A 36 -1.24 -21.61 5.07
CA ASP A 36 -1.21 -23.01 4.63
C ASP A 36 -0.57 -23.92 5.70
N ALA A 37 0.53 -23.48 6.33
CA ALA A 37 1.18 -24.24 7.39
C ALA A 37 0.27 -24.47 8.60
N TYR A 38 -0.49 -23.44 9.02
CA TYR A 38 -1.48 -23.58 10.09
C TYR A 38 -2.64 -24.48 9.67
N SER A 39 -3.16 -24.31 8.45
CA SER A 39 -4.25 -25.14 7.92
C SER A 39 -3.88 -26.63 7.86
N ARG A 40 -2.64 -26.94 7.44
CA ARG A 40 -2.11 -28.32 7.45
C ARG A 40 -2.02 -28.88 8.87
N LYS A 41 -1.48 -28.12 9.82
CA LYS A 41 -1.39 -28.54 11.23
C LYS A 41 -2.77 -28.85 11.82
N VAL A 42 -3.76 -27.97 11.60
CA VAL A 42 -5.14 -28.19 12.07
C VAL A 42 -5.76 -29.45 11.43
N SER A 43 -5.43 -29.75 10.18
CA SER A 43 -5.95 -30.93 9.48
C SER A 43 -5.36 -32.25 9.99
N VAL A 44 -4.13 -32.25 10.54
CA VAL A 44 -3.44 -33.45 11.05
C VAL A 44 -4.01 -33.92 12.39
N TYR A 45 -4.46 -32.99 13.25
CA TYR A 45 -4.95 -33.35 14.59
C TYR A 45 -6.45 -33.65 14.57
N PRO A 46 -6.93 -34.81 15.07
CA PRO A 46 -8.35 -35.14 15.13
C PRO A 46 -9.15 -34.21 16.05
N GLU A 47 -10.46 -34.09 15.80
CA GLU A 47 -11.37 -33.20 16.58
C GLU A 47 -11.54 -33.65 18.02
N GLU A 48 -11.64 -34.96 18.21
CA GLU A 48 -11.72 -35.58 19.51
C GLU A 48 -10.38 -36.24 19.83
N PRO A 49 -9.91 -36.15 21.09
CA PRO A 49 -8.77 -36.95 21.51
C PRO A 49 -9.09 -38.45 21.31
N PRO A 50 -8.08 -39.29 21.02
CA PRO A 50 -8.29 -40.72 20.85
C PRO A 50 -9.03 -41.31 22.05
N LYS A 51 -10.08 -42.09 21.79
CA LYS A 51 -10.84 -42.76 22.85
C LYS A 51 -9.94 -43.79 23.53
N ILE A 52 -9.73 -43.64 24.83
CA ILE A 52 -8.98 -44.59 25.65
C ILE A 52 -9.90 -45.76 25.99
N ASP A 53 -9.46 -46.98 25.71
CA ASP A 53 -10.17 -48.20 26.13
C ASP A 53 -9.91 -48.49 27.61
N TRP A 54 -10.70 -47.86 28.49
CA TRP A 54 -10.63 -48.08 29.93
C TRP A 54 -11.03 -49.50 30.36
N SER A 55 -11.79 -50.23 29.54
CA SER A 55 -12.20 -51.62 29.84
C SER A 55 -11.01 -52.56 29.80
N TYR A 56 -10.18 -52.43 28.76
CA TYR A 56 -8.93 -53.18 28.63
C TYR A 56 -7.98 -52.95 29.82
N TYR A 57 -7.82 -51.70 30.27
CA TYR A 57 -6.95 -51.39 31.40
C TYR A 57 -7.49 -51.87 32.75
N LYS A 58 -8.80 -51.84 32.96
CA LYS A 58 -9.42 -52.40 34.19
C LYS A 58 -9.29 -53.92 34.27
N ALA A 59 -9.22 -54.62 33.13
CA ALA A 59 -9.04 -56.07 33.08
C ALA A 59 -7.59 -56.50 33.38
N ASN A 60 -6.60 -55.72 32.92
CA ASN A 60 -5.18 -56.09 32.98
C ASN A 60 -4.37 -55.42 34.11
N ALA A 61 -4.88 -54.36 34.73
CA ALA A 61 -4.16 -53.66 35.79
C ALA A 61 -4.24 -54.41 37.14
N ALA A 62 -3.11 -54.51 37.84
CA ALA A 62 -3.02 -55.09 39.18
C ALA A 62 -3.82 -54.29 40.22
N ASN A 63 -3.98 -52.97 40.03
CA ASN A 63 -4.72 -52.10 40.94
C ASN A 63 -5.82 -51.32 40.22
N LYS A 64 -7.04 -51.87 40.24
CA LYS A 64 -8.21 -51.35 39.53
C LYS A 64 -8.67 -49.97 40.04
N ALA A 65 -8.46 -49.70 41.33
CA ALA A 65 -8.84 -48.42 41.95
C ALA A 65 -8.10 -47.22 41.32
N VAL A 66 -6.84 -47.40 40.91
CA VAL A 66 -6.05 -46.34 40.26
C VAL A 66 -6.58 -46.05 38.86
N VAL A 67 -6.99 -47.08 38.11
CA VAL A 67 -7.54 -46.92 36.75
C VAL A 67 -8.87 -46.17 36.77
N GLU A 68 -9.74 -46.43 37.76
CA GLU A 68 -11.00 -45.68 37.95
C GLU A 68 -10.76 -44.21 38.33
N GLN A 69 -9.74 -43.95 39.15
CA GLN A 69 -9.38 -42.58 39.54
C GLN A 69 -8.85 -41.77 38.35
N LEU A 70 -8.06 -42.39 37.47
CA LEU A 70 -7.56 -41.79 36.23
C LEU A 70 -8.68 -41.55 35.21
N GLU A 71 -9.61 -42.48 35.03
CA GLU A 71 -10.78 -42.30 34.17
C GLU A 71 -11.61 -41.09 34.63
N LYS A 72 -11.83 -40.96 35.94
CA LYS A 72 -12.56 -39.82 36.52
C LYS A 72 -11.83 -38.49 36.30
N GLN A 73 -10.52 -38.46 36.49
CA GLN A 73 -9.71 -37.25 36.27
C GLN A 73 -9.63 -36.86 34.79
N TYR A 74 -9.50 -37.84 33.89
CA TYR A 74 -9.46 -37.63 32.44
C TYR A 74 -10.78 -37.04 31.92
N ASN A 75 -11.92 -37.60 32.34
CA ASN A 75 -13.24 -37.09 31.97
C ASN A 75 -13.54 -35.70 32.59
N SER A 76 -12.90 -35.37 33.71
CA SER A 76 -13.02 -34.04 34.34
C SER A 76 -12.13 -32.98 33.69
N LEU A 77 -11.12 -33.38 32.91
CA LEU A 77 -10.19 -32.46 32.28
C LEU A 77 -10.85 -31.81 31.06
N LYS A 78 -11.19 -30.53 31.16
CA LYS A 78 -11.62 -29.70 30.02
C LYS A 78 -10.46 -28.80 29.60
N ILE A 79 -9.97 -28.99 28.38
CA ILE A 79 -8.93 -28.11 27.83
C ILE A 79 -9.61 -26.81 27.34
N PRO A 80 -9.30 -25.65 27.93
CA PRO A 80 -9.86 -24.39 27.47
C PRO A 80 -9.32 -24.04 26.08
N TYR A 81 -10.17 -23.44 25.25
CA TYR A 81 -9.73 -22.91 23.97
C TYR A 81 -8.77 -21.73 24.19
N PRO A 82 -7.67 -21.60 23.44
CA PRO A 82 -6.75 -20.48 23.60
C PRO A 82 -7.45 -19.15 23.33
N SER A 83 -7.19 -18.15 24.19
CA SER A 83 -7.63 -16.78 23.96
C SER A 83 -6.77 -16.13 22.87
N ASP A 84 -7.39 -15.34 22.00
CA ASP A 84 -6.75 -14.65 20.88
C ASP A 84 -5.87 -13.45 21.31
N GLY A 85 -5.79 -13.15 22.62
CA GLY A 85 -4.88 -12.11 23.14
C GLY A 85 -5.16 -10.69 22.62
N GLY A 86 -6.34 -10.45 22.01
CA GLY A 86 -6.73 -9.18 21.41
C GLY A 86 -6.24 -8.95 19.98
N ALA A 87 -5.74 -9.95 19.28
CA ALA A 87 -5.26 -9.80 17.90
C ALA A 87 -6.39 -9.39 16.93
N VAL A 88 -7.58 -10.00 17.05
CA VAL A 88 -8.76 -9.64 16.25
C VAL A 88 -9.14 -8.17 16.44
N SER A 89 -9.07 -7.64 17.67
CA SER A 89 -9.41 -6.23 17.93
C SER A 89 -8.44 -5.26 17.24
N LYS A 90 -7.15 -5.63 17.14
CA LYS A 90 -6.16 -4.82 16.41
C LYS A 90 -6.44 -4.82 14.91
N ILE A 91 -6.79 -5.97 14.35
CA ILE A 91 -7.15 -6.11 12.93
C ILE A 91 -8.36 -5.24 12.59
N GLU A 92 -9.39 -5.23 13.44
CA GLU A 92 -10.58 -4.39 13.25
C GLU A 92 -10.25 -2.88 13.30
N GLN A 93 -9.29 -2.47 14.13
CA GLN A 93 -8.81 -1.08 14.18
C GLN A 93 -8.06 -0.72 12.90
N GLU A 94 -7.15 -1.58 12.45
CA GLU A 94 -6.41 -1.38 11.19
C GLU A 94 -7.35 -1.31 9.99
N GLU A 95 -8.38 -2.17 9.93
CA GLU A 95 -9.37 -2.17 8.85
C GLU A 95 -10.12 -0.82 8.76
N LYS A 96 -10.51 -0.24 9.90
CA LYS A 96 -11.17 1.07 9.93
C LYS A 96 -10.25 2.19 9.43
N LEU A 97 -8.99 2.19 9.88
CA LEU A 97 -8.01 3.18 9.44
C LEU A 97 -7.75 3.09 7.94
N PHE A 98 -7.59 1.88 7.41
CA PHE A 98 -7.43 1.67 5.96
C PHE A 98 -8.67 2.06 5.16
N ALA A 99 -9.88 1.81 5.68
CA ALA A 99 -11.11 2.20 5.01
C ALA A 99 -11.24 3.73 4.86
N GLU A 100 -10.78 4.51 5.84
CA GLU A 100 -10.74 5.97 5.75
C GLU A 100 -9.71 6.44 4.72
N GLN A 101 -8.49 5.87 4.74
CA GLN A 101 -7.45 6.18 3.76
C GLN A 101 -7.88 5.86 2.33
N LEU A 102 -8.59 4.74 2.13
CA LEU A 102 -9.12 4.36 0.82
C LEU A 102 -10.13 5.37 0.28
N LYS A 103 -11.01 5.92 1.13
CA LYS A 103 -11.96 6.96 0.69
C LYS A 103 -11.25 8.21 0.20
N VAL A 104 -10.23 8.65 0.94
CA VAL A 104 -9.40 9.81 0.55
C VAL A 104 -8.68 9.53 -0.77
N PHE A 105 -8.09 8.35 -0.91
CA PHE A 105 -7.39 7.97 -2.14
C PHE A 105 -8.31 7.92 -3.36
N VAL A 106 -9.51 7.36 -3.22
CA VAL A 106 -10.50 7.29 -4.31
C VAL A 106 -10.94 8.69 -4.72
N ALA A 107 -11.24 9.58 -3.75
CA ALA A 107 -11.59 10.96 -4.04
C ALA A 107 -10.48 11.69 -4.81
N ALA A 108 -9.24 11.64 -4.31
CA ALA A 108 -8.09 12.25 -4.97
C ALA A 108 -7.76 11.61 -6.34
N SER A 109 -8.08 10.33 -6.54
CA SER A 109 -7.91 9.68 -7.85
C SER A 109 -8.96 10.17 -8.85
N ASN A 110 -10.21 10.33 -8.42
CA ASN A 110 -11.27 10.83 -9.29
C ASN A 110 -11.04 12.28 -9.71
N GLU A 111 -10.54 13.13 -8.80
CA GLU A 111 -10.13 14.51 -9.13
C GLU A 111 -9.02 14.53 -10.19
N ARG A 112 -7.98 13.69 -10.04
CA ARG A 112 -6.91 13.57 -11.04
C ARG A 112 -7.43 13.07 -12.39
N ILE A 113 -8.35 12.11 -12.40
CA ILE A 113 -8.95 11.62 -13.66
C ILE A 113 -9.67 12.76 -14.37
N GLN A 114 -10.45 13.58 -13.66
CA GLN A 114 -11.13 14.73 -14.25
C GLN A 114 -10.15 15.75 -14.82
N GLN A 115 -9.06 16.05 -14.10
CA GLN A 115 -8.00 16.93 -14.60
C GLN A 115 -7.40 16.39 -15.91
N PHE A 116 -6.99 15.12 -15.93
CA PHE A 116 -6.43 14.50 -17.14
C PHE A 116 -7.43 14.41 -18.30
N GLU A 117 -8.72 14.21 -18.03
CA GLU A 117 -9.76 14.25 -19.07
C GLU A 117 -9.87 15.65 -19.69
N THR A 118 -9.82 16.71 -18.89
CA THR A 118 -9.83 18.09 -19.40
C THR A 118 -8.58 18.40 -20.22
N GLU A 119 -7.40 18.00 -19.76
CA GLU A 119 -6.13 18.13 -20.50
C GLU A 119 -6.16 17.35 -21.82
N LEU A 120 -6.67 16.11 -21.83
CA LEU A 120 -6.81 15.32 -23.05
C LEU A 120 -7.74 15.99 -24.06
N VAL A 121 -8.84 16.62 -23.61
CA VAL A 121 -9.73 17.38 -24.50
C VAL A 121 -9.01 18.60 -25.04
N ALA A 122 -8.26 19.33 -24.21
CA ALA A 122 -7.44 20.46 -24.65
C ALA A 122 -6.44 20.04 -25.73
N ILE A 123 -5.67 18.97 -25.49
CA ILE A 123 -4.68 18.42 -26.44
C ILE A 123 -5.33 17.92 -27.74
N LYS A 124 -6.54 17.33 -27.67
CA LYS A 124 -7.24 16.90 -28.90
C LYS A 124 -7.76 18.08 -29.72
N ASN A 125 -8.08 19.19 -29.07
CA ASN A 125 -8.55 20.40 -29.73
C ASN A 125 -7.40 21.30 -30.20
N THR A 126 -6.16 21.08 -29.73
CA THR A 126 -5.01 21.80 -30.26
C THR A 126 -4.75 21.38 -31.71
N LYS A 127 -4.40 22.37 -32.53
CA LYS A 127 -4.03 22.17 -33.92
C LYS A 127 -2.80 21.26 -34.00
N PRO A 128 -2.68 20.38 -35.01
CA PRO A 128 -1.47 19.60 -35.22
C PRO A 128 -0.22 20.49 -35.28
N TYR A 129 0.85 20.10 -34.58
CA TYR A 129 2.07 20.91 -34.47
C TYR A 129 2.72 21.26 -35.81
N ASP A 130 2.61 20.39 -36.83
CA ASP A 130 3.14 20.63 -38.18
C ASP A 130 2.48 21.83 -38.90
N GLN A 131 1.27 22.21 -38.46
CA GLN A 131 0.53 23.32 -39.03
C GLN A 131 0.52 24.55 -38.12
N MET A 132 1.03 24.43 -36.89
CA MET A 132 0.99 25.48 -35.86
C MET A 132 2.13 26.48 -36.07
N THR A 133 1.85 27.78 -35.99
CA THR A 133 2.93 28.79 -35.99
C THR A 133 3.52 28.96 -34.59
N GLU A 134 4.74 29.50 -34.50
CA GLU A 134 5.41 29.70 -33.21
C GLU A 134 4.63 30.65 -32.30
N GLU A 135 3.91 31.63 -32.85
CA GLU A 135 3.06 32.54 -32.10
C GLU A 135 1.78 31.86 -31.58
N GLU A 136 1.16 30.98 -32.39
CA GLU A 136 0.02 30.16 -31.96
C GLU A 136 0.43 29.21 -30.82
N TRP A 137 1.62 28.64 -30.92
CA TRP A 137 2.19 27.78 -29.88
C TRP A 137 2.48 28.57 -28.59
N ALA A 138 3.11 29.74 -28.71
CA ALA A 138 3.40 30.60 -27.58
C ALA A 138 2.13 31.08 -26.85
N PHE A 139 1.03 31.27 -27.58
CA PHE A 139 -0.26 31.62 -27.00
C PHE A 139 -0.92 30.43 -26.27
N ALA A 140 -0.78 29.21 -26.81
CA ALA A 140 -1.33 28.00 -26.20
C ALA A 140 -0.54 27.52 -24.97
N HIS A 141 0.79 27.76 -24.96
CA HIS A 141 1.73 27.30 -23.94
C HIS A 141 2.57 28.47 -23.38
N PRO A 142 1.94 29.46 -22.72
CA PRO A 142 2.64 30.63 -22.19
C PRO A 142 3.70 30.27 -21.15
N GLU A 143 3.60 29.12 -20.50
CA GLU A 143 4.57 28.61 -19.53
C GLU A 143 5.91 28.20 -20.16
N TRP A 144 5.92 27.78 -21.43
CA TRP A 144 7.13 27.36 -22.15
C TRP A 144 7.57 28.39 -23.19
N ALA A 145 6.72 29.36 -23.52
CA ALA A 145 7.04 30.45 -24.41
C ALA A 145 8.12 31.38 -23.82
N LEU A 146 8.94 31.96 -24.70
CA LEU A 146 9.90 33.00 -24.34
C LEU A 146 9.18 34.31 -24.00
N ASP A 147 8.84 34.51 -22.74
CA ASP A 147 8.28 35.78 -22.26
C ASP A 147 9.39 36.71 -21.76
N CYS A 148 9.92 37.53 -22.67
CA CYS A 148 10.97 38.51 -22.35
C CYS A 148 10.52 39.60 -21.36
N LEU A 149 9.22 39.79 -21.15
CA LEU A 149 8.68 40.86 -20.31
C LEU A 149 8.43 40.37 -18.88
N ASN A 150 7.79 39.21 -18.71
CA ASN A 150 7.44 38.68 -17.39
C ASN A 150 8.38 37.59 -16.88
N ASN A 151 9.14 36.91 -17.74
CA ASN A 151 10.10 35.86 -17.34
C ASN A 151 11.35 35.83 -18.26
N PRO A 152 12.24 36.84 -18.17
CA PRO A 152 13.39 36.96 -19.07
C PRO A 152 14.42 35.85 -18.85
N SER A 153 14.64 34.97 -19.82
CA SER A 153 15.68 33.94 -19.78
C SER A 153 16.97 34.38 -20.49
N PHE A 154 18.11 33.93 -19.99
CA PHE A 154 19.42 34.18 -20.59
C PHE A 154 19.72 33.14 -21.67
N ALA A 155 20.39 33.55 -22.75
CA ALA A 155 20.87 32.60 -23.75
C ALA A 155 22.08 31.79 -23.20
N PRO A 156 22.18 30.48 -23.46
CA PRO A 156 21.20 29.63 -24.15
C PRO A 156 19.97 29.38 -23.26
N HIS A 157 18.77 29.45 -23.84
CA HIS A 157 17.48 29.36 -23.13
C HIS A 157 17.15 27.93 -22.65
N THR A 158 18.12 27.22 -22.10
CA THR A 158 17.99 25.88 -21.52
C THR A 158 17.91 25.99 -19.99
N PRO A 159 17.14 25.13 -19.31
CA PRO A 159 16.99 25.16 -17.84
C PRO A 159 18.33 25.17 -17.10
N GLU A 160 19.32 24.43 -17.60
CA GLU A 160 20.63 24.24 -16.97
C GLU A 160 21.55 25.46 -17.11
N ALA A 161 21.30 26.33 -18.10
CA ALA A 161 22.09 27.53 -18.34
C ALA A 161 21.46 28.78 -17.72
N GLN A 162 20.26 28.65 -17.15
CA GLN A 162 19.65 29.71 -16.39
C GLN A 162 20.33 29.85 -15.03
N LEU A 163 20.88 31.03 -14.76
CA LEU A 163 21.41 31.36 -13.44
C LEU A 163 20.29 31.31 -12.40
N ASP A 164 20.56 30.66 -11.28
CA ASP A 164 19.70 30.77 -10.10
C ASP A 164 19.92 32.12 -9.39
N ALA A 165 19.10 32.38 -8.37
CA ALA A 165 19.17 33.65 -7.64
C ALA A 165 20.51 33.85 -6.89
N GLU A 166 21.18 32.75 -6.51
CA GLU A 166 22.44 32.78 -5.75
C GLU A 166 23.63 33.08 -6.67
N ASP A 167 23.68 32.41 -7.83
CA ASP A 167 24.66 32.63 -8.88
C ASP A 167 24.59 34.06 -9.41
N LEU A 168 23.39 34.59 -9.66
CA LEU A 168 23.22 35.96 -10.13
C LEU A 168 23.76 36.99 -9.12
N ALA A 169 23.54 36.75 -7.82
CA ALA A 169 24.07 37.61 -6.75
C ALA A 169 25.60 37.57 -6.71
N PHE A 170 26.20 36.40 -6.92
CA PHE A 170 27.66 36.22 -7.01
C PHE A 170 28.26 37.00 -8.18
N TYR A 171 27.72 36.85 -9.38
CA TYR A 171 28.25 37.54 -10.57
C TYR A 171 28.07 39.07 -10.52
N ARG A 172 27.02 39.58 -9.88
CA ARG A 172 26.85 41.01 -9.62
C ARG A 172 27.81 41.54 -8.57
N GLY A 173 27.99 40.82 -7.46
CA GLY A 173 28.94 41.18 -6.40
C GLY A 173 30.38 41.27 -6.92
N ASN A 174 30.70 40.48 -7.95
CA ASN A 174 32.01 40.46 -8.61
C ASN A 174 32.09 41.35 -9.86
N GLY A 175 31.07 42.15 -10.17
CA GLY A 175 31.08 43.12 -11.26
C GLY A 175 31.03 42.53 -12.68
N PHE A 176 30.73 41.25 -12.84
CA PHE A 176 30.61 40.58 -14.14
C PHE A 176 29.29 40.90 -14.86
N ILE A 177 28.24 41.23 -14.11
CA ILE A 177 26.93 41.63 -14.64
C ILE A 177 26.64 43.06 -14.20
N VAL A 178 26.67 43.99 -15.14
CA VAL A 178 26.58 45.45 -14.88
C VAL A 178 25.13 45.97 -14.90
N TYR A 179 24.21 45.24 -15.53
CA TYR A 179 22.82 45.67 -15.64
C TYR A 179 21.97 45.17 -14.46
N PRO A 180 21.19 46.05 -13.79
CA PRO A 180 20.22 45.66 -12.77
C PRO A 180 19.03 44.99 -13.47
N GLY A 181 19.18 43.71 -13.81
CA GLY A 181 18.07 42.87 -14.23
C GLY A 181 17.09 42.69 -13.05
N PRO A 182 15.78 42.70 -13.27
CA PRO A 182 14.82 42.49 -12.21
C PRO A 182 14.92 41.08 -11.60
N ASP A 183 15.45 40.99 -10.37
CA ASP A 183 15.60 39.73 -9.61
C ASP A 183 14.26 39.07 -9.27
N LYS A 184 13.17 39.85 -9.34
CA LYS A 184 11.79 39.46 -9.07
C LYS A 184 11.27 38.31 -9.96
N PHE A 185 11.97 38.00 -11.05
CA PHE A 185 11.55 36.98 -12.01
C PHE A 185 12.23 35.61 -11.81
N LEU A 186 13.27 35.54 -10.97
CA LEU A 186 13.97 34.27 -10.67
C LEU A 186 13.29 33.48 -9.54
N GLU A 187 12.57 34.14 -8.63
CA GLU A 187 11.84 33.48 -7.52
C GLU A 187 10.72 32.54 -8.01
N LYS A 188 10.21 32.74 -9.23
CA LYS A 188 9.14 31.93 -9.84
C LYS A 188 9.63 30.74 -10.65
N ARG A 189 10.94 30.58 -10.85
CA ARG A 189 11.52 29.40 -11.53
C ARG A 189 11.67 28.26 -10.52
N LYS A 190 10.58 27.52 -10.29
CA LYS A 190 10.58 26.24 -9.58
C LYS A 190 9.95 25.17 -10.45
#